data_AF-A0A2E8D1Z8-F1
#
_entry.id   AF-A0A2E8D1Z8-F1
#
_cell.length_a   1.000
_cell.length_b   1.000
_cell.length_c   1.000
_cell.angle_alpha   90.00
_cell.angle_beta   90.00
_cell.angle_gamma   90.00
#
_symmetry.space_group_name_H-M   'P 1'
#
loop_
_entity.id
_entity.type
_entity.pdbx_description
1 polymer ?
#
loop_
_entity_poly.entity_id
_entity_poly.type
_entity_poly.pdbx_seq_one_letter_code
_entity_poly.pdbx_strand_id
1 'polypeptide(L)'
;MRKSSLLVVLFLLASTTCFAAIFPQGRGAWPEDWPKELEPLREKSRTLGVGTGIQESIYEIPIPDRETFDRLWPVILKLRTPGGPLKLYRAGSASPKGWGDLLSNKEPTIRIYGPSGGLSLAEEIDVQNPPDFEKLIKEGRALKAKAPWPIELIQKHGKLPEYVTSKKDKEGKLRWVAADPTAKDQEVAGFFNRARIDIELVVDGKIIDLNRLRFPDGVKVIDYRFDEEPASR
;
A
#
# COMPACT_ATOMS: atom_id res chain seq x y z
N MET A 1 16.74 4.85 -49.90
CA MET A 1 15.64 5.37 -49.05
C MET A 1 14.81 4.29 -48.32
N ARG A 2 15.37 3.10 -47.98
CA ARG A 2 14.61 2.03 -47.26
C ARG A 2 15.10 1.71 -45.83
N LYS A 3 16.26 2.23 -45.41
CA LYS A 3 16.86 1.90 -44.10
C LYS A 3 16.38 2.82 -42.97
N SER A 4 15.93 4.04 -43.28
CA SER A 4 15.49 5.01 -42.27
C SER A 4 14.09 4.72 -41.72
N SER A 5 13.21 4.08 -42.50
CA SER A 5 11.83 3.75 -42.07
C SER A 5 11.77 2.58 -41.08
N LEU A 6 12.75 1.67 -41.10
CA LEU A 6 12.78 0.53 -40.17
C LEU A 6 13.14 0.96 -38.73
N LEU A 7 13.95 2.02 -38.60
CA LEU A 7 14.46 2.49 -37.31
C LEU A 7 13.41 3.27 -36.52
N VAL A 8 12.48 3.95 -37.21
CA VAL A 8 11.35 4.66 -36.60
C VAL A 8 10.28 3.69 -36.07
N VAL A 9 10.02 2.59 -36.78
CA VAL A 9 9.09 1.55 -36.33
C VAL A 9 9.61 0.82 -35.07
N LEU A 10 10.93 0.59 -34.99
CA LEU A 10 11.58 0.00 -33.81
C LEU A 10 11.54 0.92 -32.59
N PHE A 11 11.59 2.24 -32.78
CA PHE A 11 11.49 3.21 -31.67
C PHE A 11 10.06 3.34 -31.12
N LEU A 12 9.04 3.23 -31.97
CA LEU A 12 7.62 3.28 -31.57
C LEU A 12 7.12 1.98 -30.93
N LEU A 13 7.73 0.82 -31.24
CA LEU A 13 7.42 -0.46 -30.59
C LEU A 13 8.01 -0.59 -29.18
N ALA A 14 8.96 0.28 -28.81
CA ALA A 14 9.62 0.25 -27.50
C ALA A 14 8.91 1.11 -26.43
N SER A 15 7.90 1.91 -26.79
CA SER A 15 7.11 2.67 -25.83
C SER A 15 5.96 1.83 -25.29
N THR A 16 6.26 0.74 -24.58
CA THR A 16 5.27 0.15 -23.67
C THR A 16 4.98 1.18 -22.59
N THR A 17 3.76 1.71 -22.58
CA THR A 17 3.29 2.69 -21.60
C THR A 17 3.31 2.07 -20.20
N CYS A 18 4.38 2.34 -19.45
CA CYS A 18 4.45 1.99 -18.04
C CYS A 18 3.61 2.99 -17.26
N PHE A 19 2.34 2.64 -16.98
CA PHE A 19 1.48 3.43 -16.10
C PHE A 19 1.83 3.13 -14.64
N ALA A 20 3.00 3.59 -14.22
CA ALA A 20 3.40 3.62 -12.82
C ALA A 20 3.32 5.07 -12.33
N ALA A 21 2.36 5.37 -11.47
CA ALA A 21 2.25 6.68 -10.83
C ALA A 21 2.57 6.56 -9.34
N ILE A 22 3.55 7.35 -8.88
CA ILE A 22 3.87 7.52 -7.47
C ILE A 22 3.67 8.99 -7.11
N PHE A 23 2.91 9.25 -6.06
CA PHE A 23 2.56 10.60 -5.61
C PHE A 23 3.18 10.85 -4.23
N PRO A 24 4.47 11.25 -4.16
CA PRO A 24 5.11 11.55 -2.90
C PRO A 24 4.56 12.85 -2.30
N GLN A 25 4.35 12.87 -0.99
CA GLN A 25 3.99 14.04 -0.21
C GLN A 25 4.98 14.19 0.94
N GLY A 26 5.58 15.36 1.12
CA GLY A 26 6.54 15.66 2.20
C GLY A 26 5.91 15.80 3.60
N ARG A 27 4.75 15.17 3.82
CA ARG A 27 4.02 15.13 5.08
C ARG A 27 3.25 13.82 5.21
N GLY A 28 2.83 13.50 6.42
CA GLY A 28 1.82 12.50 6.71
C GLY A 28 0.45 12.93 6.19
N ALA A 29 -0.10 12.20 5.23
CA ALA A 29 -1.43 12.40 4.66
C ALA A 29 -2.37 11.26 5.06
N TRP A 30 -2.18 10.71 6.27
CA TRP A 30 -3.12 9.74 6.81
C TRP A 30 -4.48 10.38 7.11
N PRO A 31 -5.56 9.59 7.11
CA PRO A 31 -6.92 10.06 7.37
C PRO A 31 -7.07 10.86 8.68
N GLU A 32 -8.04 11.77 8.70
CA GLU A 32 -8.31 12.63 9.88
C GLU A 32 -8.86 11.86 11.09
N ASP A 33 -9.45 10.69 10.86
CA ASP A 33 -9.97 9.79 11.89
C ASP A 33 -8.90 8.87 12.50
N TRP A 34 -7.66 8.94 12.02
CA TRP A 34 -6.54 8.24 12.67
C TRP A 34 -6.20 8.86 14.04
N PRO A 35 -5.53 8.09 14.92
CA PRO A 35 -5.20 8.55 16.27
C PRO A 35 -4.43 9.87 16.31
N LYS A 36 -4.89 10.79 17.16
CA LYS A 36 -4.33 12.15 17.29
C LYS A 36 -2.88 12.16 17.77
N GLU A 37 -2.42 11.09 18.41
CA GLU A 37 -1.05 10.92 18.88
C GLU A 37 -0.02 10.94 17.76
N LEU A 38 -0.43 10.64 16.51
CA LEU A 38 0.41 10.71 15.31
C LEU A 38 0.58 12.14 14.78
N GLU A 39 -0.37 13.05 15.05
CA GLU A 39 -0.37 14.42 14.51
C GLU A 39 0.92 15.21 14.74
N PRO A 40 1.58 15.13 15.91
CA PRO A 40 2.88 15.80 16.11
C PRO A 40 3.99 15.36 15.13
N LEU A 41 3.86 14.17 14.53
CA LEU A 41 4.80 13.67 13.53
C LEU A 41 4.36 13.94 12.09
N ARG A 42 3.19 14.55 11.86
CA ARG A 42 2.63 14.73 10.51
C ARG A 42 3.57 15.50 9.60
N GLU A 43 4.15 16.60 10.05
CA GLU A 43 5.08 17.41 9.24
C GLU A 43 6.45 16.75 9.01
N LYS A 44 6.84 15.80 9.86
CA LYS A 44 8.11 15.06 9.73
C LYS A 44 7.97 13.76 8.95
N SER A 45 6.73 13.32 8.73
CA SER A 45 6.42 12.08 8.03
C SER A 45 6.35 12.28 6.53
N ARG A 46 6.29 11.19 5.78
CA ARG A 46 6.09 11.20 4.33
C ARG A 46 4.96 10.26 3.95
N THR A 47 4.24 10.59 2.89
CA THR A 47 3.25 9.69 2.28
C THR A 47 3.61 9.41 0.85
N LEU A 48 3.56 8.14 0.45
CA LEU A 48 3.62 7.73 -0.95
C LEU A 48 2.25 7.20 -1.35
N GLY A 49 1.56 7.91 -2.24
CA GLY A 49 0.43 7.35 -2.97
C GLY A 49 0.94 6.47 -4.12
N VAL A 50 0.50 5.22 -4.18
CA VAL A 50 1.00 4.23 -5.15
C VAL A 50 -0.11 3.90 -6.13
N GLY A 51 0.18 3.95 -7.43
CA GLY A 51 -0.74 3.63 -8.52
C GLY A 51 0.01 2.93 -9.65
N THR A 52 0.49 1.71 -9.41
CA THR A 52 1.37 0.95 -10.32
C THR A 52 0.74 -0.37 -10.79
N GLY A 53 -0.59 -0.37 -10.95
CA GLY A 53 -1.40 -1.58 -10.97
C GLY A 53 -1.83 -2.02 -9.57
N ILE A 54 -1.05 -1.64 -8.54
CA ILE A 54 -1.44 -1.66 -7.13
C ILE A 54 -1.83 -0.23 -6.70
N GLN A 55 -2.89 -0.13 -5.92
CA GLN A 55 -3.36 1.07 -5.24
C GLN A 55 -3.23 0.93 -3.73
N GLU A 56 -2.31 1.69 -3.14
CA GLU A 56 -2.06 1.74 -1.70
C GLU A 56 -1.46 3.08 -1.30
N SER A 57 -1.50 3.38 0.00
CA SER A 57 -0.74 4.49 0.59
C SER A 57 0.27 3.94 1.57
N ILE A 58 1.49 4.46 1.48
CA ILE A 58 2.57 4.13 2.40
C ILE A 58 2.89 5.37 3.21
N TYR A 59 2.66 5.30 4.52
CA TYR A 59 3.00 6.35 5.45
C TYR A 59 4.33 6.01 6.11
N GLU A 60 5.38 6.76 5.82
CA GLU A 60 6.67 6.65 6.49
C GLU A 60 6.74 7.65 7.63
N ILE A 61 6.89 7.13 8.85
CA ILE A 61 6.88 7.89 10.09
C ILE A 61 8.26 7.73 10.74
N PRO A 62 9.18 8.69 10.55
CA PRO A 62 10.47 8.68 11.22
C PRO A 62 10.28 8.77 12.73
N ILE A 63 11.05 7.97 13.47
CA ILE A 63 10.97 7.91 14.93
C ILE A 63 12.25 8.53 15.51
N PRO A 64 12.17 9.78 16.02
CA PRO A 64 13.36 10.54 16.40
C PRO A 64 14.04 9.98 17.67
N ASP A 65 13.27 9.37 18.55
CA ASP A 65 13.75 8.91 19.84
C ASP A 65 12.87 7.77 20.39
N ARG A 66 13.39 7.13 21.43
CA ARG A 66 12.78 5.97 22.06
C ARG A 66 11.46 6.30 22.76
N GLU A 67 11.33 7.46 23.37
CA GLU A 67 10.13 7.86 24.10
C GLU A 67 8.96 8.05 23.13
N THR A 68 9.23 8.68 21.99
CA THR A 68 8.31 8.81 20.87
C THR A 68 7.87 7.44 20.38
N PHE A 69 8.80 6.49 20.23
CA PHE A 69 8.47 5.12 19.85
C PHE A 69 7.54 4.44 20.85
N ASP A 70 7.92 4.40 22.12
CA ASP A 70 7.18 3.70 23.18
C ASP A 70 5.76 4.28 23.34
N ARG A 71 5.60 5.60 23.17
CA ARG A 71 4.29 6.28 23.17
C ARG A 71 3.42 5.87 21.98
N LEU A 72 4.00 5.79 20.78
CA LEU A 72 3.26 5.57 19.53
C LEU A 72 2.99 4.10 19.24
N TRP A 73 3.88 3.19 19.66
CA TRP A 73 3.76 1.77 19.36
C TRP A 73 2.38 1.16 19.69
N PRO A 74 1.82 1.34 20.91
CA PRO A 74 0.49 0.80 21.21
C PRO A 74 -0.62 1.45 20.38
N VAL A 75 -0.45 2.69 19.91
CA VAL A 75 -1.40 3.40 19.06
C VAL A 75 -1.38 2.82 17.65
N ILE A 76 -0.19 2.62 17.09
CA ILE A 76 0.00 2.05 15.74
C ILE A 76 -0.49 0.61 15.69
N LEU A 77 -0.28 -0.18 16.74
CA LEU A 77 -0.80 -1.55 16.80
C LEU A 77 -2.33 -1.63 16.70
N LYS A 78 -3.06 -0.59 17.13
CA LYS A 78 -4.54 -0.53 17.00
C LYS A 78 -5.00 -0.25 15.57
N LEU A 79 -4.16 0.40 14.75
CA LEU A 79 -4.46 0.62 13.33
C LEU A 79 -4.38 -0.66 12.51
N ARG A 80 -3.59 -1.64 12.97
CA ARG A 80 -3.36 -2.89 12.25
C ARG A 80 -4.67 -3.63 12.02
N THR A 81 -4.86 -4.09 10.79
CA THR A 81 -5.94 -5.00 10.47
C THR A 81 -5.60 -6.44 10.92
N PRO A 82 -6.55 -7.20 11.50
CA PRO A 82 -6.33 -8.59 11.86
C PRO A 82 -5.78 -9.42 10.68
N GLY A 83 -4.75 -10.22 10.94
CA GLY A 83 -4.08 -11.04 9.93
C GLY A 83 -2.99 -10.33 9.12
N GLY A 84 -2.85 -9.01 9.24
CA GLY A 84 -1.71 -8.28 8.67
C GLY A 84 -0.39 -8.68 9.31
N PRO A 85 0.66 -8.99 8.51
CA PRO A 85 1.99 -9.27 9.02
C PRO A 85 2.65 -8.01 9.59
N LEU A 86 3.62 -8.23 10.46
CA LEU A 86 4.58 -7.23 10.88
C LEU A 86 5.91 -7.55 10.21
N LYS A 87 6.41 -6.64 9.36
CA LYS A 87 7.69 -6.83 8.68
C LYS A 87 8.80 -6.07 9.39
N LEU A 88 9.99 -6.67 9.45
CA LEU A 88 11.15 -6.08 10.11
C LEU A 88 12.25 -5.84 9.09
N TYR A 89 12.80 -4.63 9.08
CA TYR A 89 13.97 -4.23 8.31
C TYR A 89 15.03 -3.71 9.25
N ARG A 90 16.29 -3.68 8.81
CA ARG A 90 17.41 -3.19 9.62
C ARG A 90 17.70 -1.73 9.24
N ALA A 91 17.90 -0.87 10.23
CA ALA A 91 18.39 0.47 9.97
C ALA A 91 19.79 0.40 9.32
N GLY A 92 20.00 1.22 8.29
CA GLY A 92 21.22 1.25 7.49
C GLY A 92 21.33 0.17 6.40
N SER A 93 20.35 -0.73 6.24
CA SER A 93 20.36 -1.69 5.12
C SER A 93 19.90 -1.05 3.81
N ALA A 94 20.07 -1.77 2.69
CA ALA A 94 19.38 -1.46 1.44
C ALA A 94 17.86 -1.26 1.63
N SER A 95 17.29 -0.45 0.75
CA SER A 95 15.85 -0.21 0.68
C SER A 95 15.08 -1.50 0.40
N PRO A 96 13.80 -1.59 0.83
CA PRO A 96 12.95 -2.73 0.50
C PRO A 96 12.93 -2.99 -1.01
N LYS A 97 13.03 -4.27 -1.40
CA LYS A 97 13.07 -4.69 -2.81
C LYS A 97 11.87 -4.11 -3.57
N GLY A 98 12.12 -3.55 -4.75
CA GLY A 98 11.09 -2.97 -5.63
C GLY A 98 10.78 -1.49 -5.37
N TRP A 99 11.30 -0.88 -4.30
CA TRP A 99 11.05 0.54 -3.99
C TRP A 99 12.18 1.48 -4.37
N GLY A 100 13.40 0.97 -4.60
CA GLY A 100 14.56 1.80 -4.88
C GLY A 100 14.75 2.88 -3.81
N ASP A 101 14.99 4.13 -4.22
CA ASP A 101 15.17 5.25 -3.30
C ASP A 101 13.87 5.86 -2.76
N LEU A 102 12.69 5.38 -3.22
CA LEU A 102 11.41 5.91 -2.77
C LEU A 102 11.14 5.59 -1.31
N LEU A 103 11.57 4.42 -0.83
CA LEU A 103 11.60 4.06 0.59
C LEU A 103 13.04 3.94 1.03
N SER A 104 13.36 4.30 2.27
CA SER A 104 14.73 4.23 2.77
C SER A 104 14.80 3.65 4.17
N ASN A 105 15.71 2.70 4.40
CA ASN A 105 15.98 2.12 5.71
C ASN A 105 17.09 2.88 6.46
N LYS A 106 17.42 4.13 6.10
CA LYS A 106 18.55 4.88 6.68
C LYS A 106 18.41 5.15 8.18
N GLU A 107 17.19 5.31 8.68
CA GLU A 107 16.91 5.68 10.06
C GLU A 107 15.72 4.89 10.64
N PRO A 108 15.57 4.84 11.98
CA PRO A 108 14.45 4.17 12.63
C PRO A 108 13.12 4.77 12.17
N THR A 109 12.30 3.94 11.54
CA THR A 109 11.09 4.36 10.84
C THR A 109 10.01 3.32 11.04
N ILE A 110 8.76 3.78 11.19
CA ILE A 110 7.59 2.92 11.09
C ILE A 110 6.95 3.19 9.73
N ARG A 111 6.69 2.14 8.96
CA ARG A 111 5.91 2.25 7.73
C ARG A 111 4.55 1.64 7.93
N ILE A 112 3.51 2.35 7.53
CA ILE A 112 2.14 1.86 7.55
C ILE A 112 1.64 1.78 6.12
N TYR A 113 1.29 0.58 5.68
CA TYR A 113 0.72 0.32 4.36
C TYR A 113 -0.77 0.25 4.53
N GLY A 114 -1.50 1.19 3.94
CA GLY A 114 -2.95 1.29 4.07
C GLY A 114 -3.67 1.36 2.73
N PRO A 115 -5.01 1.21 2.73
CA PRO A 115 -5.82 1.51 1.57
C PRO A 115 -5.59 2.96 1.12
N SER A 116 -5.37 3.19 -0.18
CA SER A 116 -5.24 4.54 -0.75
C SER A 116 -6.57 5.31 -0.80
N GLY A 117 -7.68 4.63 -0.54
CA GLY A 117 -8.99 5.10 -0.98
C GLY A 117 -9.13 4.99 -2.50
N GLY A 118 -10.16 5.65 -3.04
CA GLY A 118 -10.46 5.67 -4.47
C GLY A 118 -11.75 4.95 -4.84
N LEU A 119 -12.02 4.92 -6.15
CA LEU A 119 -13.18 4.30 -6.75
C LEU A 119 -12.74 3.29 -7.82
N SER A 120 -13.35 2.11 -7.83
CA SER A 120 -13.33 1.18 -8.96
C SER A 120 -14.65 1.31 -9.71
N LEU A 121 -14.60 1.38 -11.03
CA LEU A 121 -15.73 1.77 -11.87
C LEU A 121 -15.97 0.73 -12.96
N ALA A 122 -17.24 0.52 -13.30
CA ALA A 122 -17.64 -0.46 -14.31
C ALA A 122 -17.41 0.02 -15.74
N GLU A 123 -17.19 1.32 -15.91
CA GLU A 123 -17.18 2.07 -17.16
C GLU A 123 -16.22 3.27 -17.08
N GLU A 124 -15.83 3.80 -18.23
CA GLU A 124 -15.01 5.01 -18.34
C GLU A 124 -15.78 6.25 -17.86
N ILE A 125 -15.07 7.17 -17.20
CA ILE A 125 -15.65 8.45 -16.78
C ILE A 125 -15.31 9.52 -17.81
N ASP A 126 -16.32 10.30 -18.19
CA ASP A 126 -16.08 11.61 -18.79
C ASP A 126 -15.60 12.59 -17.71
N VAL A 127 -14.32 12.93 -17.73
CA VAL A 127 -13.70 13.84 -16.75
C VAL A 127 -14.25 15.27 -16.88
N GLN A 128 -14.79 15.66 -18.04
CA GLN A 128 -15.41 16.98 -18.23
C GLN A 128 -16.83 17.04 -17.63
N ASN A 129 -17.48 15.89 -17.49
CA ASN A 129 -18.82 15.77 -16.92
C ASN A 129 -18.87 14.60 -15.92
N PRO A 130 -18.27 14.76 -14.73
CA PRO A 130 -18.14 13.67 -13.78
C PRO A 130 -19.53 13.18 -13.32
N PRO A 131 -19.77 11.87 -13.28
CA PRO A 131 -21.04 11.31 -12.86
C PRO A 131 -21.25 11.49 -11.35
N ASP A 132 -22.50 11.33 -10.92
CA ASP A 132 -22.83 11.18 -9.51
C ASP A 132 -22.30 9.83 -8.98
N PHE A 133 -21.15 9.86 -8.31
CA PHE A 133 -20.50 8.66 -7.79
C PHE A 133 -21.31 7.95 -6.72
N GLU A 134 -22.06 8.67 -5.88
CA GLU A 134 -22.87 8.04 -4.84
C GLU A 134 -24.04 7.28 -5.47
N LYS A 135 -24.64 7.83 -6.53
CA LYS A 135 -25.61 7.11 -7.37
C LYS A 135 -25.00 5.86 -8.00
N LEU A 136 -23.81 5.96 -8.61
CA LEU A 136 -23.13 4.80 -9.21
C LEU A 136 -22.80 3.71 -8.19
N ILE A 137 -22.36 4.09 -6.98
CA ILE A 137 -22.12 3.14 -5.89
C ILE A 137 -23.41 2.43 -5.50
N LYS A 138 -24.52 3.18 -5.32
CA LYS A 138 -25.83 2.62 -4.98
C LYS A 138 -26.37 1.68 -6.06
N GLU A 139 -26.08 1.96 -7.33
CA GLU A 139 -26.44 1.10 -8.47
C GLU A 139 -25.52 -0.13 -8.61
N GLY A 140 -24.41 -0.19 -7.87
CA GLY A 140 -23.39 -1.24 -7.98
C GLY A 140 -22.50 -1.09 -9.22
N ARG A 141 -22.44 0.09 -9.82
CA ARG A 141 -21.57 0.43 -10.97
C ARG A 141 -20.23 1.02 -10.55
N ALA A 142 -20.09 1.36 -9.28
CA ALA A 142 -18.85 1.82 -8.67
C ALA A 142 -18.65 1.15 -7.30
N LEU A 143 -17.40 1.00 -6.89
CA LEU A 143 -17.02 0.53 -5.56
C LEU A 143 -16.03 1.49 -4.93
N LYS A 144 -16.19 1.79 -3.64
CA LYS A 144 -15.24 2.58 -2.88
C LYS A 144 -14.21 1.68 -2.21
N ALA A 145 -12.93 1.96 -2.44
CA ALA A 145 -11.82 1.17 -1.91
C ALA A 145 -11.48 1.59 -0.47
N LYS A 146 -12.44 1.43 0.45
CA LYS A 146 -12.27 1.76 1.87
C LYS A 146 -13.09 0.86 2.77
N ALA A 147 -12.69 0.80 4.05
CA ALA A 147 -13.48 0.17 5.10
C ALA A 147 -14.82 0.89 5.35
N PRO A 148 -15.85 0.20 5.87
CA PRO A 148 -15.89 -1.24 6.14
C PRO A 148 -15.94 -2.05 4.83
N TRP A 149 -15.15 -3.12 4.78
CA TRP A 149 -15.18 -4.05 3.64
C TRP A 149 -16.39 -4.99 3.74
N PRO A 150 -16.94 -5.45 2.60
CA PRO A 150 -17.98 -6.47 2.57
C PRO A 150 -17.61 -7.71 3.41
N ILE A 151 -18.59 -8.30 4.10
CA ILE A 151 -18.37 -9.43 5.01
C ILE A 151 -17.82 -10.67 4.29
N GLU A 152 -18.10 -10.79 2.99
CA GLU A 152 -17.64 -11.87 2.13
C GLU A 152 -16.12 -11.86 1.92
N LEU A 153 -15.46 -10.70 2.12
CA LEU A 153 -14.00 -10.59 2.08
C LEU A 153 -13.34 -10.96 3.40
N ILE A 154 -14.11 -11.01 4.49
CA ILE A 154 -13.60 -11.29 5.82
C ILE A 154 -13.42 -12.82 5.94
N GLN A 155 -12.16 -13.25 5.92
CA GLN A 155 -11.79 -14.65 6.11
C GLN A 155 -11.97 -15.08 7.58
N LYS A 156 -11.71 -16.37 7.86
CA LYS A 156 -11.74 -16.91 9.23
C LYS A 156 -10.95 -16.03 10.19
N HIS A 157 -11.51 -15.81 11.39
CA HIS A 157 -10.95 -14.96 12.44
C HIS A 157 -10.83 -13.46 12.10
N GLY A 158 -11.68 -12.95 11.21
CA GLY A 158 -11.71 -11.50 10.92
C GLY A 158 -10.59 -11.03 9.99
N LYS A 159 -9.84 -11.96 9.38
CA LYS A 159 -8.68 -11.62 8.54
C LYS A 159 -9.14 -11.07 7.20
N LEU A 160 -8.56 -9.96 6.77
CA LEU A 160 -8.77 -9.45 5.42
C LEU A 160 -7.65 -9.94 4.48
N PRO A 161 -7.95 -10.16 3.18
CA PRO A 161 -6.91 -10.34 2.18
C PRO A 161 -6.01 -9.11 2.12
N GLU A 162 -4.80 -9.27 1.59
CA GLU A 162 -3.90 -8.12 1.43
C GLU A 162 -4.43 -7.13 0.40
N TYR A 163 -4.85 -7.68 -0.75
CA TYR A 163 -5.39 -6.93 -1.86
C TYR A 163 -6.77 -7.46 -2.27
N VAL A 164 -7.56 -6.57 -2.83
CA VAL A 164 -8.84 -6.85 -3.46
C VAL A 164 -8.89 -6.23 -4.84
N THR A 165 -9.70 -6.78 -5.72
CA THR A 165 -10.02 -6.14 -7.00
C THR A 165 -11.51 -6.19 -7.26
N SER A 166 -11.98 -5.37 -8.19
CA SER A 166 -13.38 -5.35 -8.58
C SER A 166 -13.65 -6.42 -9.64
N LYS A 167 -14.80 -7.09 -9.53
CA LYS A 167 -15.27 -8.05 -10.54
C LYS A 167 -16.76 -7.83 -10.78
N LYS A 168 -17.18 -7.88 -12.04
CA LYS A 168 -18.61 -7.87 -12.40
C LYS A 168 -19.25 -9.22 -12.05
N ASP A 169 -20.39 -9.19 -11.39
CA ASP A 169 -21.25 -10.35 -11.20
C ASP A 169 -22.06 -10.68 -12.46
N LYS A 170 -22.96 -11.67 -12.38
CA LYS A 170 -23.78 -12.11 -13.52
C LYS A 170 -24.75 -11.03 -13.98
N GLU A 171 -25.10 -10.10 -13.10
CA GLU A 171 -25.98 -8.97 -13.33
C GLU A 171 -25.21 -7.72 -13.79
N GLY A 172 -23.89 -7.81 -13.95
CA GLY A 172 -23.02 -6.72 -14.39
C GLY A 172 -22.63 -5.74 -13.28
N LYS A 173 -23.02 -5.98 -12.03
CA LYS A 173 -22.66 -5.13 -10.88
C LYS A 173 -21.28 -5.49 -10.36
N LEU A 174 -20.54 -4.47 -9.95
CA LEU A 174 -19.23 -4.65 -9.34
C LEU A 174 -19.35 -5.20 -7.92
N ARG A 175 -18.46 -6.13 -7.59
CA ARG A 175 -18.21 -6.61 -6.23
C ARG A 175 -16.71 -6.68 -5.98
N TRP A 176 -16.32 -6.48 -4.73
CA TRP A 176 -14.94 -6.74 -4.30
C TRP A 176 -14.69 -8.23 -4.20
N VAL A 177 -13.56 -8.69 -4.72
CA VAL A 177 -13.05 -10.06 -4.55
C VAL A 177 -11.61 -10.02 -4.05
N ALA A 178 -11.21 -10.99 -3.23
CA ALA A 178 -9.81 -11.14 -2.82
C ALA A 178 -8.92 -11.33 -4.05
N ALA A 179 -7.72 -10.76 -4.00
CA ALA A 179 -6.80 -10.77 -5.12
C ALA A 179 -5.35 -10.93 -4.68
N ASP A 180 -4.55 -11.54 -5.55
CA ASP A 180 -3.11 -11.68 -5.37
C ASP A 180 -2.40 -11.05 -6.58
N PRO A 181 -1.71 -9.90 -6.41
CA PRO A 181 -1.01 -9.24 -7.51
C PRO A 181 0.14 -10.06 -8.10
N THR A 182 0.53 -11.18 -7.47
CA THR A 182 1.56 -12.09 -7.97
C THR A 182 1.01 -13.28 -8.76
N ALA A 183 -0.31 -13.47 -8.77
CA ALA A 183 -0.95 -14.56 -9.51
C ALA A 183 -0.92 -14.28 -11.03
N LYS A 184 -0.37 -15.24 -11.80
CA LYS A 184 -0.18 -15.09 -13.26
C LYS A 184 -1.48 -15.08 -14.06
N ASP A 185 -2.51 -15.75 -13.56
CA ASP A 185 -3.75 -16.02 -14.31
C ASP A 185 -4.96 -15.24 -13.76
N GLN A 186 -4.71 -14.21 -12.94
CA GLN A 186 -5.80 -13.40 -12.40
C GLN A 186 -6.13 -12.25 -13.36
N GLU A 187 -7.30 -12.33 -14.00
CA GLU A 187 -7.86 -11.19 -14.71
C GLU A 187 -8.27 -10.08 -13.73
N VAL A 188 -7.79 -8.87 -13.97
CA VAL A 188 -8.02 -7.70 -13.12
C VAL A 188 -8.78 -6.65 -13.92
N ALA A 189 -9.96 -6.28 -13.45
CA ALA A 189 -10.65 -5.10 -13.94
C ALA A 189 -10.09 -3.88 -13.18
N GLY A 190 -8.97 -3.33 -13.66
CA GLY A 190 -8.32 -2.14 -13.10
C GLY A 190 -7.18 -2.44 -12.14
N PHE A 191 -7.26 -1.91 -10.92
CA PHE A 191 -6.19 -1.97 -9.93
C PHE A 191 -6.42 -3.05 -8.85
N PHE A 192 -5.33 -3.53 -8.26
CA PHE A 192 -5.33 -4.21 -6.97
C PHE A 192 -5.35 -3.17 -5.87
N ASN A 193 -6.42 -3.12 -5.08
CA ASN A 193 -6.57 -2.16 -4.00
C ASN A 193 -6.14 -2.83 -2.69
N ARG A 194 -5.25 -2.21 -1.92
CA ARG A 194 -4.90 -2.71 -0.58
C ARG A 194 -6.13 -2.67 0.32
N ALA A 195 -6.47 -3.80 0.93
CA ALA A 195 -7.64 -3.92 1.79
C ALA A 195 -7.32 -3.80 3.28
N ARG A 196 -6.10 -4.19 3.68
CA ARG A 196 -5.70 -4.25 5.08
C ARG A 196 -4.56 -3.29 5.40
N ILE A 197 -4.46 -2.91 6.66
CA ILE A 197 -3.35 -2.13 7.20
C ILE A 197 -2.25 -3.07 7.70
N ASP A 198 -1.09 -3.00 7.03
CA ASP A 198 0.14 -3.72 7.39
C ASP A 198 1.18 -2.75 7.95
N ILE A 199 2.06 -3.26 8.83
CA ILE A 199 3.07 -2.44 9.51
C ILE A 199 4.46 -3.00 9.21
N GLU A 200 5.41 -2.10 8.93
CA GLU A 200 6.83 -2.41 8.89
C GLU A 200 7.60 -1.58 9.91
N LEU A 201 8.63 -2.18 10.50
CA LEU A 201 9.56 -1.51 11.41
C LEU A 201 10.97 -1.54 10.83
N VAL A 202 11.62 -0.38 10.77
CA VAL A 202 13.06 -0.25 10.49
C VAL A 202 13.79 -0.18 11.83
N VAL A 203 14.41 -1.29 12.20
CA VAL A 203 14.95 -1.58 13.54
C VAL A 203 16.43 -1.19 13.62
N ASP A 204 16.79 -0.35 14.59
CA ASP A 204 18.19 0.03 14.87
C ASP A 204 18.74 -0.59 16.16
N GLY A 205 17.88 -1.21 16.98
CA GLY A 205 18.27 -1.78 18.27
C GLY A 205 18.50 -0.75 19.37
N LYS A 206 18.23 0.54 19.13
CA LYS A 206 18.34 1.61 20.14
C LYS A 206 16.99 2.31 20.34
N ILE A 207 16.48 2.93 19.28
CA ILE A 207 15.16 3.58 19.26
C ILE A 207 14.08 2.50 19.12
N ILE A 208 14.16 1.70 18.07
CA ILE A 208 13.29 0.54 17.85
C ILE A 208 14.11 -0.70 18.22
N ASP A 209 13.93 -1.18 19.45
CA ASP A 209 14.62 -2.36 20.00
C ASP A 209 13.63 -3.49 20.25
N LEU A 210 13.82 -4.58 19.50
CA LEU A 210 12.94 -5.75 19.56
C LEU A 210 12.99 -6.48 20.91
N ASN A 211 14.08 -6.37 21.67
CA ASN A 211 14.18 -7.01 23.00
C ASN A 211 13.25 -6.37 24.03
N ARG A 212 12.76 -5.16 23.74
CA ARG A 212 11.86 -4.39 24.60
C ARG A 212 10.45 -4.31 24.03
N LEU A 213 10.22 -4.88 22.85
CA LEU A 213 8.93 -4.82 22.16
C LEU A 213 8.05 -6.01 22.52
N ARG A 214 6.77 -5.71 22.75
CA ARG A 214 5.73 -6.72 22.77
C ARG A 214 4.95 -6.65 21.47
N PHE A 215 4.87 -7.80 20.82
CA PHE A 215 4.03 -8.01 19.66
C PHE A 215 2.67 -8.57 20.10
N PRO A 216 1.56 -8.21 19.41
CA PRO A 216 0.27 -8.82 19.68
C PRO A 216 0.32 -10.34 19.44
N ASP A 217 -0.40 -11.11 20.25
CA ASP A 217 -0.45 -12.56 20.09
C ASP A 217 -0.91 -12.97 18.68
N GLY A 218 -0.27 -14.01 18.14
CA GLY A 218 -0.59 -14.57 16.83
C GLY A 218 -0.25 -13.66 15.63
N VAL A 219 0.45 -12.53 15.83
CA VAL A 219 0.98 -11.77 14.68
C VAL A 219 2.03 -12.58 13.93
N LYS A 220 1.88 -12.65 12.62
CA LYS A 220 2.94 -13.17 11.74
C LYS A 220 4.03 -12.12 11.64
N VAL A 221 5.21 -12.41 12.17
CA VAL A 221 6.41 -11.58 11.99
C VAL A 221 7.18 -12.11 10.79
N ILE A 222 7.57 -11.22 9.88
CA ILE A 222 8.44 -11.52 8.75
C ILE A 222 9.72 -10.70 8.93
N ASP A 223 10.85 -11.37 9.11
CA ASP A 223 12.11 -10.71 9.45
C ASP A 223 13.03 -10.63 8.24
N TYR A 224 13.10 -9.45 7.63
CA TYR A 224 13.98 -9.13 6.51
C TYR A 224 15.26 -8.42 6.96
N ARG A 225 15.54 -8.33 8.27
CA ARG A 225 16.74 -7.64 8.77
C ARG A 225 18.03 -8.29 8.28
N PHE A 226 18.01 -9.57 7.92
CA PHE A 226 19.19 -10.36 7.54
C PHE A 226 19.15 -10.88 6.11
N ASP A 227 18.18 -10.44 5.31
CA ASP A 227 18.18 -10.77 3.88
C ASP A 227 19.47 -10.22 3.26
N GLU A 228 20.20 -11.10 2.58
CA GLU A 228 21.43 -10.71 1.90
C GLU A 228 21.10 -9.61 0.89
N GLU A 229 21.84 -8.50 0.94
CA GLU A 229 21.79 -7.53 -0.15
C GLU A 229 22.15 -8.28 -1.43
N PRO A 230 21.32 -8.21 -2.49
CA PRO A 230 21.73 -8.79 -3.76
C PRO A 230 23.04 -8.12 -4.14
N ALA A 231 24.12 -8.90 -4.18
CA ALA A 231 25.46 -8.42 -4.47
C ALA A 231 25.35 -7.45 -5.65
N SER A 232 25.70 -6.18 -5.43
CA SER A 232 25.64 -5.14 -6.46
C SER A 232 26.44 -5.64 -7.67
N ARG A 233 25.73 -6.05 -8.73
CA ARG A 233 26.32 -6.43 -10.00
C ARG A 233 26.43 -5.21 -10.90
#